data_AF-A0A2N3IIN0-F1
#
_entry.id   AF-A0A2N3IIN0-F1
#
_cell.length_a   1.000
_cell.length_b   1.000
_cell.length_c   1.000
_cell.angle_alpha   90.00
_cell.angle_beta   90.00
_cell.angle_gamma   90.00
#
_symmetry.space_group_name_H-M   'P 1'
#
loop_
_entity.id
_entity.type
_entity.pdbx_description
1 polymer ?
#
loop_
_entity_poly.entity_id
_entity_poly.type
_entity_poly.pdbx_seq_one_letter_code
_entity_poly.pdbx_strand_id
1 'polypeptide(L)'
;MKKYWIVLWLVSCSFNLLAQERLRERFLQQKKEFVIKRVELNAEQQKKFPALYEEYIFKQAEVQKQIRQLKIETSMLSLSDTEINADIDKMLKLKQQELDLQKEYISKFRGILNPRQMIAMFRAEREFLRIALRALRDD
;
A
#
# COMPACT_ATOMS: atom_id res chain seq x y z
N MET A 1 31.15 -3.49 29.66
CA MET A 1 30.03 -2.60 30.01
C MET A 1 29.54 -1.76 28.82
N LYS A 2 30.38 -0.92 28.19
CA LYS A 2 29.96 -0.04 27.07
C LYS A 2 29.61 -0.72 25.73
N LYS A 3 30.08 -1.96 25.49
CA LYS A 3 29.81 -2.73 24.24
C LYS A 3 28.37 -3.25 24.13
N TYR A 4 27.70 -3.51 25.25
CA TYR A 4 26.33 -4.03 25.27
C TYR A 4 25.27 -2.96 25.01
N TRP A 5 25.59 -1.68 25.23
CA TRP A 5 24.68 -0.57 24.96
C TRP A 5 24.41 -0.40 23.45
N ILE A 6 25.41 -0.64 22.60
CA ILE A 6 25.26 -0.59 21.14
C ILE A 6 24.36 -1.74 20.65
N VAL A 7 24.52 -2.93 21.22
CA VAL A 7 23.67 -4.10 20.92
C VAL A 7 22.23 -3.88 21.39
N LEU A 8 22.04 -3.31 22.58
CA LEU A 8 20.72 -2.96 23.12
C LEU A 8 20.00 -1.89 22.26
N TRP A 9 20.75 -0.94 21.69
CA TRP A 9 20.22 0.11 20.82
C TRP A 9 19.87 -0.41 19.41
N LEU A 10 20.71 -1.29 18.84
CA LEU A 10 20.44 -1.98 17.57
C LEU A 10 19.19 -2.86 17.63
N VAL A 11 18.94 -3.50 18.77
CA VAL A 11 17.72 -4.30 19.00
C VAL A 11 16.48 -3.39 19.00
N SER A 12 16.55 -2.20 19.61
CA SER A 12 15.41 -1.25 19.64
C SER A 12 15.04 -0.69 18.26
N CYS A 13 16.01 -0.42 17.37
CA CYS A 13 15.71 -0.03 15.98
C CYS A 13 15.04 -1.16 15.20
N SER A 14 15.44 -2.42 15.44
CA SER A 14 14.89 -3.60 14.77
C SER A 14 13.42 -3.86 15.15
N PHE A 15 13.05 -3.61 16.42
CA PHE A 15 11.66 -3.77 16.89
C PHE A 15 10.69 -2.79 16.22
N ASN A 16 11.11 -1.55 15.97
CA ASN A 16 10.28 -0.55 15.31
C ASN A 16 9.99 -0.89 13.84
N LEU A 17 10.99 -1.41 13.12
CA LEU A 17 10.84 -1.81 11.72
C LEU A 17 9.89 -3.01 11.56
N LEU A 18 10.04 -4.04 12.40
CA LEU A 18 9.17 -5.22 12.41
C LEU A 18 7.72 -4.90 12.79
N ALA A 19 7.51 -3.97 13.72
CA ALA A 19 6.16 -3.56 14.12
C ALA A 19 5.44 -2.83 12.97
N GLN A 20 6.15 -1.97 12.24
CA GLN A 20 5.59 -1.24 11.10
C GLN A 20 5.19 -2.17 9.95
N GLU A 21 6.01 -3.19 9.65
CA GLU A 21 5.68 -4.20 8.63
C GLU A 21 4.44 -5.02 9.02
N ARG A 22 4.34 -5.48 10.28
CA ARG A 22 3.17 -6.22 10.77
C ARG A 22 1.88 -5.41 10.71
N LEU A 23 1.93 -4.12 11.03
CA LEU A 23 0.76 -3.23 10.92
C LEU A 23 0.32 -3.09 9.45
N ARG A 24 1.26 -2.92 8.53
CA ARG A 24 0.98 -2.87 7.08
C ARG A 24 0.34 -4.17 6.60
N GLU A 25 0.88 -5.33 6.96
CA GLU A 25 0.33 -6.63 6.58
C GLU A 25 -1.10 -6.82 7.09
N ARG A 26 -1.35 -6.47 8.36
CA ARG A 26 -2.70 -6.52 8.94
C ARG A 26 -3.68 -5.62 8.18
N PHE A 27 -3.28 -4.40 7.86
CA PHE A 27 -4.09 -3.47 7.08
C PHE A 27 -4.42 -4.02 5.68
N LEU A 28 -3.43 -4.57 4.97
CA LEU A 28 -3.63 -5.16 3.65
C LEU A 28 -4.51 -6.41 3.71
N GLN A 29 -4.37 -7.24 4.73
CA GLN A 29 -5.21 -8.42 4.96
C GLN A 29 -6.66 -8.01 5.20
N GLN A 30 -6.91 -7.01 6.06
CA GLN A 30 -8.25 -6.48 6.29
C GLN A 30 -8.85 -5.87 5.01
N LYS A 31 -8.05 -5.13 4.23
CA LYS A 31 -8.46 -4.61 2.92
C LYS A 31 -8.89 -5.74 1.99
N LYS A 32 -8.09 -6.80 1.89
CA LYS A 32 -8.35 -7.99 1.08
C LYS A 32 -9.67 -8.65 1.46
N GLU A 33 -9.85 -8.96 2.73
CA GLU A 33 -11.07 -9.61 3.22
C GLU A 33 -12.32 -8.75 3.00
N PHE A 34 -12.21 -7.44 3.25
CA PHE A 34 -13.31 -6.50 3.05
C PHE A 34 -13.74 -6.44 1.58
N VAL A 35 -12.79 -6.32 0.66
CA VAL A 35 -13.09 -6.23 -0.77
C VAL A 35 -13.64 -7.54 -1.31
N ILE A 36 -13.05 -8.70 -0.96
CA ILE A 36 -13.55 -10.01 -1.40
C ILE A 36 -15.01 -10.21 -1.00
N LYS A 37 -15.40 -9.81 0.23
CA LYS A 37 -16.78 -9.91 0.71
C LYS A 37 -17.78 -9.05 -0.08
N ARG A 38 -17.33 -7.98 -0.74
CA ARG A 38 -18.20 -7.03 -1.46
C ARG A 38 -18.30 -7.26 -2.96
N VAL A 39 -17.38 -8.03 -3.55
CA VAL A 39 -17.33 -8.26 -5.00
C VAL A 39 -18.26 -9.39 -5.46
N GLU A 40 -18.83 -10.17 -4.53
CA GLU A 40 -19.77 -11.27 -4.83
C GLU A 40 -19.21 -12.25 -5.88
N LEU A 41 -18.16 -12.98 -5.48
CA LEU A 41 -17.43 -13.89 -6.37
C LEU A 41 -18.15 -15.24 -6.48
N ASN A 42 -18.13 -15.82 -7.69
CA ASN A 42 -18.52 -17.21 -7.89
C ASN A 42 -17.38 -18.18 -7.49
N ALA A 43 -17.67 -19.49 -7.50
CA ALA A 43 -16.71 -20.51 -7.06
C ALA A 43 -15.39 -20.54 -7.86
N GLU A 44 -15.42 -20.22 -9.15
CA GLU A 44 -14.21 -20.16 -9.98
C GLU A 44 -13.39 -18.89 -9.71
N GLN A 45 -14.07 -17.76 -9.57
CA GLN A 45 -13.46 -16.47 -9.28
C GLN A 45 -12.82 -16.47 -7.88
N GLN A 46 -13.45 -17.13 -6.90
CA GLN A 46 -12.94 -17.25 -5.53
C GLN A 46 -11.57 -17.95 -5.48
N LYS A 47 -11.25 -18.81 -6.46
CA LYS A 47 -9.95 -19.48 -6.54
C LYS A 47 -8.84 -18.60 -7.13
N LYS A 48 -9.20 -17.62 -7.97
CA LYS A 48 -8.22 -16.81 -8.75
C LYS A 48 -8.09 -15.38 -8.26
N PHE A 49 -9.20 -14.72 -7.96
CA PHE A 49 -9.24 -13.30 -7.63
C PHE A 49 -8.47 -12.93 -6.34
N PRO A 50 -8.61 -13.66 -5.21
CA PRO A 50 -7.95 -13.26 -3.96
C PRO A 50 -6.43 -13.13 -4.06
N ALA A 51 -5.76 -14.10 -4.70
CA ALA A 51 -4.32 -14.09 -4.86
C ALA A 51 -3.84 -12.94 -5.77
N LEU A 52 -4.56 -12.69 -6.87
CA LEU A 52 -4.23 -11.60 -7.78
C LEU A 52 -4.46 -10.22 -7.13
N TYR A 53 -5.55 -10.09 -6.35
CA TYR A 53 -5.85 -8.86 -5.63
C TYR A 53 -4.85 -8.59 -4.51
N GLU A 54 -4.41 -9.63 -3.81
CA GLU A 54 -3.33 -9.54 -2.82
C GLU A 54 -2.04 -9.00 -3.45
N GLU A 55 -1.59 -9.59 -4.55
CA GLU A 55 -0.39 -9.13 -5.26
C GLU A 55 -0.51 -7.65 -5.66
N TYR A 56 -1.68 -7.23 -6.17
CA TYR A 56 -1.96 -5.84 -6.53
C TYR A 56 -1.80 -4.89 -5.34
N ILE A 57 -2.47 -5.16 -4.22
CA ILE A 57 -2.45 -4.24 -3.07
C ILE A 57 -1.08 -4.21 -2.39
N PHE A 58 -0.31 -5.30 -2.42
CA PHE A 58 1.06 -5.32 -1.93
C PHE A 58 2.00 -4.47 -2.79
N LYS A 59 1.95 -4.63 -4.12
CA LYS A 59 2.74 -3.81 -5.05
C LYS A 59 2.36 -2.33 -4.97
N GLN A 60 1.06 -2.03 -4.90
CA GLN A 60 0.58 -0.66 -4.72
C GLN A 60 1.11 -0.05 -3.43
N ALA A 61 1.04 -0.80 -2.32
CA ALA A 61 1.56 -0.34 -1.04
C ALA A 61 3.08 -0.09 -1.06
N GLU A 62 3.82 -0.80 -1.91
CA GLU A 62 5.28 -0.62 -2.03
C GLU A 62 5.61 0.66 -2.79
N VAL A 63 4.93 0.93 -3.90
CA VAL A 63 5.07 2.22 -4.61
C VAL A 63 4.69 3.39 -3.69
N GLN A 64 3.60 3.25 -2.94
CA GLN A 64 3.16 4.26 -1.97
C GLN A 64 4.13 4.41 -0.79
N LYS A 65 4.82 3.36 -0.38
CA LYS A 65 5.90 3.44 0.63
C LYS A 65 7.07 4.25 0.08
N GLN A 66 7.49 4.02 -1.16
CA GLN A 66 8.59 4.76 -1.79
C GLN A 66 8.26 6.25 -1.95
N ILE A 67 7.01 6.58 -2.33
CA ILE A 67 6.54 7.97 -2.40
C ILE A 67 6.64 8.64 -1.02
N ARG A 68 6.11 8.00 0.03
CA ARG A 68 6.17 8.54 1.41
C ARG A 68 7.59 8.65 1.98
N GLN A 69 8.57 7.97 1.40
CA GLN A 69 9.97 8.04 1.80
C GLN A 69 10.74 9.14 1.06
N LEU A 70 10.12 9.84 0.10
CA LEU A 70 10.74 10.99 -0.54
C LEU A 70 10.96 12.11 0.47
N LYS A 71 12.08 12.83 0.34
CA LYS A 71 12.42 13.90 1.27
C LYS A 71 11.42 15.04 1.15
N ILE A 72 10.91 15.31 -0.05
CA ILE A 72 9.85 16.32 -0.26
C ILE A 72 8.54 16.03 0.48
N GLU A 73 8.28 14.78 0.85
CA GLU A 73 7.09 14.37 1.64
C GLU A 73 7.37 14.37 3.16
N THR A 74 8.63 14.40 3.56
CA THR A 74 9.05 14.15 4.96
C THR A 74 9.87 15.27 5.60
N SER A 75 10.48 16.15 4.80
CA SER A 75 11.30 17.28 5.23
C SER A 75 10.56 18.59 4.98
N MET A 76 10.50 19.45 6.00
CA MET A 76 9.74 20.69 5.88
C MET A 76 10.52 21.83 5.23
N LEU A 77 11.85 21.96 5.34
CA LEU A 77 12.52 23.23 4.96
C LEU A 77 14.03 23.18 4.58
N SER A 78 14.69 22.00 4.45
CA SER A 78 16.17 21.95 4.37
C SER A 78 16.79 21.36 3.09
N LEU A 79 16.04 21.23 2.00
CA LEU A 79 16.55 20.64 0.76
C LEU A 79 17.17 21.70 -0.15
N SER A 80 18.26 21.36 -0.82
CA SER A 80 18.76 22.22 -1.91
C SER A 80 17.87 22.12 -3.15
N ASP A 81 17.86 23.15 -4.00
CA ASP A 81 17.08 23.14 -5.25
C ASP A 81 17.37 21.91 -6.12
N THR A 82 18.62 21.44 -6.12
CA THR A 82 19.00 20.22 -6.85
C THR A 82 18.37 18.95 -6.28
N GLU A 83 18.28 18.85 -4.95
CA GLU A 83 17.62 17.71 -4.29
C GLU A 83 16.11 17.76 -4.45
N ILE A 84 15.52 18.96 -4.39
CA ILE A 84 14.09 19.18 -4.64
C ILE A 84 13.73 18.71 -6.06
N ASN A 85 14.47 19.17 -7.07
CA ASN A 85 14.20 18.78 -8.46
C ASN A 85 14.36 17.27 -8.67
N ALA A 86 15.40 16.65 -8.10
CA ALA A 86 15.60 15.21 -8.18
C ALA A 86 14.47 14.40 -7.53
N ASP A 87 13.97 14.84 -6.38
CA ASP A 87 12.85 14.19 -5.70
C ASP A 87 11.51 14.42 -6.43
N ILE A 88 11.30 15.58 -7.04
CA ILE A 88 10.14 15.84 -7.91
C ILE A 88 10.15 14.87 -9.09
N ASP A 89 11.28 14.73 -9.79
CA ASP A 89 11.42 13.79 -10.91
C ASP A 89 11.18 12.35 -10.47
N LYS A 90 11.69 11.98 -9.28
CA LYS A 90 11.48 10.66 -8.70
C LYS A 90 10.02 10.42 -8.32
N MET A 91 9.34 11.42 -7.75
CA MET A 91 7.91 11.38 -7.45
C MET A 91 7.10 11.13 -8.72
N LEU A 92 7.37 11.88 -9.80
CA LEU A 92 6.68 11.70 -11.07
C LEU A 92 6.88 10.30 -11.66
N LYS A 93 8.11 9.76 -11.59
CA LYS A 93 8.39 8.37 -12.00
C LYS A 93 7.60 7.34 -11.17
N LEU A 94 7.52 7.52 -9.85
CA LEU A 94 6.75 6.63 -8.99
C LEU A 94 5.24 6.71 -9.25
N LYS A 95 4.72 7.91 -9.53
CA LYS A 95 3.31 8.09 -9.94
C LYS A 95 3.01 7.43 -11.29
N GLN A 96 3.94 7.50 -12.23
CA GLN A 96 3.83 6.79 -13.50
C GLN A 96 3.82 5.26 -13.26
N GLN A 97 4.73 4.76 -12.43
CA GLN A 97 4.76 3.34 -12.05
C GLN A 97 3.46 2.89 -11.36
N GLU A 98 2.88 3.72 -10.49
CA GLU A 98 1.59 3.44 -9.85
C GLU A 98 0.47 3.31 -10.89
N LEU A 99 0.41 4.24 -11.86
CA LEU A 99 -0.59 4.22 -12.92
C LEU A 99 -0.44 3.00 -13.83
N ASP A 100 0.79 2.64 -14.18
CA ASP A 100 1.06 1.49 -15.05
C ASP A 100 0.73 0.18 -14.33
N LEU A 101 1.06 0.07 -13.04
CA LEU A 101 0.61 -1.03 -12.18
C LEU A 101 -0.92 -1.13 -12.18
N GLN A 102 -1.63 0.00 -12.00
CA GLN A 102 -3.09 0.01 -12.00
C GLN A 102 -3.66 -0.49 -13.34
N LYS A 103 -3.11 -0.04 -14.48
CA LYS A 103 -3.52 -0.49 -15.81
C LYS A 103 -3.29 -1.99 -15.99
N GLU A 104 -2.12 -2.49 -15.59
CA GLU A 104 -1.75 -3.91 -15.68
C GLU A 104 -2.78 -4.77 -14.92
N TYR A 105 -3.05 -4.43 -13.67
CA TYR A 105 -3.95 -5.23 -12.84
C TYR A 105 -5.41 -5.11 -13.24
N ILE A 106 -5.88 -3.94 -13.68
CA ILE A 106 -7.22 -3.81 -14.25
C ILE A 106 -7.37 -4.74 -15.47
N SER A 107 -6.35 -4.84 -16.33
CA SER A 107 -6.37 -5.77 -17.46
C SER A 107 -6.48 -7.22 -16.98
N LYS A 108 -5.68 -7.62 -15.98
CA LYS A 108 -5.76 -8.97 -15.39
C LYS A 108 -7.10 -9.25 -14.73
N PHE A 109 -7.67 -8.29 -13.99
CA PHE A 109 -8.96 -8.42 -13.34
C PHE A 109 -10.10 -8.55 -14.34
N ARG A 110 -10.04 -7.93 -15.52
CA ARG A 110 -11.05 -8.10 -16.58
C ARG A 110 -11.13 -9.54 -17.09
N GLY A 111 -10.06 -10.33 -16.95
CA GLY A 111 -10.08 -11.76 -17.26
C GLY A 111 -10.77 -12.64 -16.21
N ILE A 112 -11.13 -12.08 -15.06
CA ILE A 112 -11.74 -12.82 -13.93
C ILE A 112 -13.10 -12.24 -13.55
N LEU A 113 -13.21 -10.92 -13.45
CA LEU A 113 -14.39 -10.20 -13.00
C LEU A 113 -15.17 -9.62 -14.17
N ASN A 114 -16.50 -9.63 -14.05
CA ASN A 114 -17.35 -8.86 -14.95
C ASN A 114 -17.34 -7.35 -14.61
N PRO A 115 -17.86 -6.47 -15.48
CA PRO A 115 -17.86 -5.03 -15.23
C PRO A 115 -18.57 -4.59 -13.95
N ARG A 116 -19.65 -5.28 -13.52
CA ARG A 116 -20.37 -4.96 -12.28
C ARG A 116 -19.53 -5.28 -11.05
N GLN A 117 -18.87 -6.43 -11.05
CA GLN A 117 -17.94 -6.86 -10.01
C GLN A 117 -16.72 -5.95 -9.92
N MET A 118 -16.20 -5.47 -11.06
CA MET A 118 -15.13 -4.47 -11.11
C MET A 118 -15.53 -3.16 -10.42
N ILE A 119 -16.75 -2.67 -10.69
CA ILE A 119 -17.27 -1.47 -10.02
C ILE A 119 -17.43 -1.72 -8.51
N ALA A 120 -17.92 -2.90 -8.12
CA ALA A 120 -18.04 -3.29 -6.72
C ALA A 120 -16.68 -3.30 -6.01
N MET A 121 -15.63 -3.82 -6.66
CA MET A 121 -14.26 -3.81 -6.16
C MET A 121 -13.79 -2.37 -5.88
N PHE A 122 -13.88 -1.48 -6.87
CA PHE A 122 -13.46 -0.08 -6.69
C PHE A 122 -14.26 0.66 -5.61
N ARG A 123 -15.56 0.37 -5.49
CA ARG A 123 -16.40 0.95 -4.43
C ARG A 123 -15.97 0.44 -3.06
N ALA A 124 -15.73 -0.86 -2.92
CA ALA A 124 -15.30 -1.49 -1.69
C ALA A 124 -13.92 -0.96 -1.23
N GLU A 125 -12.99 -0.73 -2.15
CA GLU A 125 -11.70 -0.10 -1.82
C GLU A 125 -11.87 1.30 -1.22
N ARG A 126 -12.70 2.16 -1.84
CA ARG A 126 -12.98 3.50 -1.33
C ARG A 126 -13.71 3.48 0.01
N GLU A 127 -14.65 2.56 0.17
CA GLU A 127 -15.38 2.40 1.44
C GLU A 127 -14.43 1.95 2.56
N PHE A 128 -13.57 0.98 2.30
CA PHE A 128 -12.56 0.53 3.26
C PHE A 128 -11.65 1.68 3.70
N LEU A 129 -11.16 2.49 2.76
CA LEU A 129 -10.34 3.67 3.09
C LEU A 129 -11.09 4.67 3.98
N ARG A 130 -12.38 4.91 3.72
CA ARG A 130 -13.18 5.81 4.59
C ARG A 130 -13.37 5.24 5.99
N ILE A 131 -13.61 3.94 6.12
CA ILE A 131 -13.73 3.26 7.41
C ILE A 131 -12.41 3.37 8.18
N ALA A 132 -11.29 3.06 7.52
CA ALA A 132 -9.97 3.15 8.13
C ALA A 132 -9.63 4.58 8.59
N LEU A 133 -9.96 5.60 7.78
CA LEU A 133 -9.75 7.00 8.14
C LEU A 133 -10.62 7.45 9.32
N ARG A 134 -11.84 6.93 9.45
CA ARG A 134 -12.70 7.23 10.62
C ARG A 134 -12.14 6.58 11.88
N ALA A 135 -11.74 5.31 11.81
CA ALA A 135 -11.13 4.61 12.93
C ALA A 135 -9.90 5.37 13.46
N LEU A 136 -9.03 5.88 12.57
CA LEU A 136 -7.87 6.69 12.94
C LEU A 136 -8.20 8.06 13.56
N ARG A 137 -9.43 8.56 13.39
CA ARG A 137 -9.87 9.85 13.94
C ARG A 137 -10.50 9.69 15.33
N ASP A 138 -11.15 8.56 15.56
CA ASP A 138 -11.92 8.28 16.77
C ASP A 138 -11.07 7.58 17.86
N ASP A 139 -9.86 7.12 17.51
CA ASP A 139 -8.77 6.66 18.41
C ASP A 139 -7.87 7.83 18.87
#